data_AF-A0AAV0RIU7-F1
#
_entry.id   AF-A0AAV0RIU7-F1
#
_cell.length_a   1.000
_cell.length_b   1.000
_cell.length_c   1.000
_cell.angle_alpha   90.00
_cell.angle_beta   90.00
_cell.angle_gamma   90.00
#
_symmetry.space_group_name_H-M   'P 1'
#
loop_
_entity.id
_entity.type
_entity.pdbx_description
1 polymer ?
#
loop_
_entity_poly.entity_id
_entity_poly.type
_entity_poly.pdbx_seq_one_letter_code
_entity_poly.pdbx_strand_id
1 'polypeptide(L)'
;MKVFQIDGNNTLSLALFAEVANSKELLDSMQAGNLELEVSFMNASLIPDVFPILAAAHKAFVSKSRDSLTTRTLHSELVYNISGSKHITESLKRCGISDSCTYVLAARFNASPEDVSFSSFLRKTNAVIAFKIHRFLSTKIMTVM
;
A
#
# COMPACT_ATOMS: atom_id res chain seq x y z
N MET A 1 6.87 -10.81 2.26
CA MET A 1 5.74 -10.37 1.40
C MET A 1 4.72 -11.49 1.33
N LYS A 2 3.43 -11.17 1.27
CA LYS A 2 2.36 -12.17 1.09
C LYS A 2 1.57 -11.84 -0.16
N VAL A 3 1.31 -12.86 -0.97
CA VAL A 3 0.53 -12.75 -2.20
C VAL A 3 -0.90 -13.20 -1.94
N PHE A 4 -1.86 -12.44 -2.44
CA PHE A 4 -3.28 -12.74 -2.40
C PHE A 4 -3.82 -12.85 -3.81
N GLN A 5 -4.64 -13.88 -4.06
CA GLN A 5 -5.44 -13.98 -5.27
C GLN A 5 -6.63 -13.03 -5.12
N ILE A 6 -6.83 -12.14 -6.10
CA ILE A 6 -7.96 -11.20 -6.14
C ILE A 6 -9.07 -11.75 -7.02
N ASP A 7 -8.71 -12.26 -8.19
CA ASP A 7 -9.58 -13.03 -9.08
C ASP A 7 -8.78 -14.17 -9.72
N GLY A 8 -9.33 -14.86 -10.73
CA GLY A 8 -8.70 -16.03 -11.34
C GLY A 8 -7.32 -15.78 -11.96
N ASN A 9 -7.01 -14.53 -12.36
CA ASN A 9 -5.77 -14.19 -13.06
C ASN A 9 -4.97 -13.07 -12.37
N ASN A 10 -5.58 -12.33 -11.44
CA ASN A 10 -4.98 -11.17 -10.82
C ASN A 10 -4.57 -11.40 -9.37
N THR A 11 -3.39 -10.91 -9.03
CA THR A 11 -2.80 -11.03 -7.69
C THR A 11 -2.46 -9.66 -7.10
N LEU A 12 -2.46 -9.61 -5.77
CA LEU A 12 -1.96 -8.49 -5.00
C LEU A 12 -0.90 -8.97 -4.02
N SER A 13 0.31 -8.42 -4.16
CA SER A 13 1.42 -8.66 -3.26
C SER A 13 1.48 -7.57 -2.20
N LEU A 14 1.50 -7.96 -0.92
CA LEU A 14 1.54 -7.05 0.23
C LEU A 14 2.82 -7.23 1.05
N ALA A 15 3.44 -6.12 1.41
CA ALA A 15 4.59 -6.06 2.32
C ALA A 15 4.37 -4.97 3.38
N LEU A 16 4.46 -5.36 4.66
CA LEU A 16 4.38 -4.44 5.79
C LEU A 16 5.80 -4.09 6.25
N PHE A 17 6.05 -2.81 6.44
CA PHE A 17 7.27 -2.25 7.00
C PHE A 17 6.94 -1.56 8.32
N ALA A 18 7.76 -1.77 9.33
CA ALA A 18 7.63 -1.14 10.63
C ALA A 18 8.92 -0.39 10.97
N GLU A 19 8.82 0.59 11.86
CA GLU A 19 9.95 1.42 12.28
C GLU A 19 10.65 2.08 11.08
N VAL A 20 9.83 2.50 10.10
CA VAL A 20 10.29 3.26 8.94
C VAL A 20 10.78 4.63 9.41
N ALA A 21 12.04 4.93 9.16
CA ALA A 21 12.68 6.19 9.55
C ALA A 21 12.89 7.17 8.38
N ASN A 22 12.75 6.69 7.14
CA ASN A 22 13.00 7.46 5.91
C ASN A 22 11.71 7.71 5.10
N SER A 23 10.55 7.80 5.77
CA SER A 23 9.25 8.03 5.14
C SER A 23 9.19 9.33 4.33
N LYS A 24 9.89 10.38 4.78
CA LYS A 24 10.04 11.62 4.02
C LYS A 24 10.77 11.41 2.69
N GLU A 25 11.92 10.74 2.69
CA GLU A 25 12.67 10.42 1.47
C GLU A 25 11.83 9.57 0.50
N LEU A 26 11.00 8.67 1.04
CA LEU A 26 10.10 7.82 0.25
C LEU A 26 9.05 8.67 -0.46
N LEU A 27 8.39 9.54 0.31
CA LEU A 27 7.37 10.44 -0.20
C LEU A 27 7.95 11.39 -1.28
N ASP A 28 9.12 11.97 -1.02
CA ASP A 28 9.79 12.87 -1.96
C ASP A 28 10.15 12.11 -3.26
N SER A 29 10.63 10.86 -3.14
CA SER A 29 10.94 10.00 -4.31
C SER A 29 9.69 9.61 -5.12
N MET A 30 8.57 9.33 -4.44
CA MET A 30 7.28 9.07 -5.08
C MET A 30 6.79 10.28 -5.87
N GLN A 31 6.86 11.47 -5.28
CA GLN A 31 6.42 12.71 -5.91
C GLN A 31 7.30 13.13 -7.09
N ALA A 32 8.61 12.85 -6.99
CA ALA A 32 9.55 13.05 -8.10
C ALA A 32 9.36 12.04 -9.24
N GLY A 33 8.61 10.95 -9.03
CA GLY A 33 8.45 9.88 -10.02
C GLY A 33 9.71 9.02 -10.18
N ASN A 34 10.59 9.00 -9.18
CA ASN A 34 11.88 8.31 -9.23
C ASN A 34 11.78 6.82 -8.85
N LEU A 35 10.55 6.30 -8.70
CA LEU A 35 10.34 4.89 -8.40
C LEU A 35 10.36 4.08 -9.70
N GLU A 36 11.30 3.16 -9.79
CA GLU A 36 11.45 2.24 -10.94
C GLU A 36 10.22 1.36 -11.16
N LEU A 37 9.44 1.12 -10.11
CA LEU A 37 8.25 0.26 -10.13
C LEU A 37 7.05 1.02 -9.57
N GLU A 38 5.89 0.89 -10.21
CA GLU A 38 4.66 1.45 -9.63
C GLU A 38 4.23 0.64 -8.40
N VAL A 39 4.30 1.23 -7.21
CA VAL A 39 3.89 0.55 -5.97
C VAL A 39 2.92 1.47 -5.24
N SER A 40 1.87 0.91 -4.66
CA SER A 40 1.00 1.65 -3.74
C SER A 40 1.64 1.66 -2.36
N PHE A 41 1.93 2.84 -1.82
CA PHE A 41 2.34 3.00 -0.44
C PHE A 41 1.20 3.61 0.38
N MET A 42 0.82 2.92 1.45
CA MET A 42 -0.27 3.31 2.34
C MET A 42 0.22 3.39 3.78
N ASN A 43 -0.37 4.29 4.57
CA ASN A 43 -0.16 4.31 6.01
C ASN A 43 -0.85 3.08 6.64
N ALA A 44 -0.05 2.12 7.09
CA ALA A 44 -0.58 0.85 7.61
C ALA A 44 -1.36 1.03 8.92
N SER A 45 -1.14 2.13 9.64
CA SER A 45 -1.85 2.45 10.90
C SER A 45 -3.33 2.67 10.69
N LEU A 46 -3.74 3.02 9.46
CA LEU A 46 -5.12 3.33 9.11
C LEU A 46 -5.88 2.12 8.56
N ILE A 47 -5.22 0.96 8.44
CA ILE A 47 -5.78 -0.21 7.76
C ILE A 47 -6.01 -1.34 8.77
N PRO A 48 -7.24 -1.55 9.26
CA PRO A 48 -7.49 -2.46 10.39
C PRO A 48 -7.27 -3.95 10.05
N ASP A 49 -7.45 -4.32 8.79
CA ASP A 49 -7.31 -5.69 8.32
C ASP A 49 -6.99 -5.73 6.81
N VAL A 50 -6.66 -6.92 6.31
CA VAL A 50 -6.40 -7.17 4.90
C VAL A 50 -7.66 -7.09 4.04
N PHE A 51 -8.84 -7.41 4.58
CA PHE A 51 -10.06 -7.49 3.79
C PHE A 51 -10.42 -6.19 3.05
N PRO A 52 -10.40 -4.99 3.68
CA PRO A 52 -10.59 -3.72 2.96
C PRO A 52 -9.63 -3.51 1.79
N ILE A 53 -8.37 -3.93 1.94
CA ILE A 53 -7.36 -3.84 0.87
C ILE A 53 -7.74 -4.73 -0.31
N LEU A 54 -8.14 -5.97 -0.05
CA LEU A 54 -8.55 -6.89 -1.10
C LEU A 54 -9.83 -6.42 -1.81
N ALA A 55 -10.80 -5.88 -1.08
CA ALA A 55 -12.02 -5.31 -1.65
C ALA A 55 -11.72 -4.09 -2.55
N ALA A 56 -10.84 -3.19 -2.09
CA ALA A 56 -10.40 -2.02 -2.86
C ALA A 56 -9.60 -2.42 -4.11
N ALA A 57 -8.76 -3.46 -4.00
CA ALA A 57 -8.00 -4.02 -5.11
C ALA A 57 -8.90 -4.66 -6.17
N HIS A 58 -9.90 -5.45 -5.75
CA HIS A 58 -10.90 -6.01 -6.67
C HIS A 58 -11.66 -4.89 -7.40
N LYS A 59 -12.10 -3.86 -6.68
CA LYS A 59 -12.77 -2.69 -7.30
C LYS A 59 -11.84 -1.99 -8.29
N ALA A 60 -10.55 -1.83 -7.98
CA ALA A 60 -9.58 -1.22 -8.87
C ALA A 60 -9.42 -2.02 -10.17
N PHE A 61 -9.37 -3.35 -10.10
CA PHE A 61 -9.34 -4.21 -11.29
C PHE A 61 -10.60 -4.09 -12.14
N VAL A 62 -11.78 -4.10 -11.50
CA VAL A 62 -13.04 -3.90 -12.22
C VAL A 62 -13.05 -2.56 -12.94
N SER A 63 -12.65 -1.46 -12.27
CA SER A 63 -12.54 -0.15 -12.91
C SER A 63 -11.52 -0.14 -14.06
N LYS A 64 -10.37 -0.81 -13.89
CA LYS A 64 -9.37 -0.92 -14.95
C LYS A 64 -9.87 -1.69 -16.16
N SER A 65 -10.57 -2.80 -15.96
CA SER A 65 -11.13 -3.63 -17.05
C SER A 65 -12.19 -2.90 -17.89
N ARG A 66 -12.79 -1.85 -17.32
CA ARG A 66 -13.81 -1.01 -17.96
C ARG A 66 -13.26 0.33 -18.45
N ASP A 67 -11.93 0.52 -18.38
CA ASP A 67 -11.25 1.78 -18.65
C ASP A 67 -11.87 2.98 -17.91
N SER A 68 -12.37 2.73 -16.69
CA SER A 68 -13.10 3.68 -15.86
C SER A 68 -12.36 3.98 -14.55
N LEU A 69 -11.03 3.99 -14.57
CA LEU A 69 -10.24 4.41 -13.43
C LEU A 69 -10.52 5.89 -13.12
N THR A 70 -10.68 6.20 -11.84
CA THR A 70 -10.83 7.60 -11.40
C THR A 70 -9.48 8.29 -11.33
N THR A 71 -8.44 7.54 -10.99
CA THR A 71 -7.05 7.98 -10.88
C THR A 71 -6.22 7.54 -12.10
N ARG A 72 -4.95 7.96 -12.15
CA ARG A 72 -4.08 7.73 -13.31
C ARG A 72 -3.58 6.30 -13.42
N THR A 73 -3.36 5.63 -12.29
CA THR A 73 -2.79 4.27 -12.25
C THR A 73 -3.63 3.35 -11.39
N LEU A 74 -3.51 2.04 -11.63
CA LEU A 74 -4.14 1.02 -10.79
C LEU A 74 -3.68 1.13 -9.33
N HIS A 75 -2.42 1.51 -9.13
CA HIS A 75 -1.79 1.68 -7.81
C HIS A 75 -2.34 2.89 -7.04
N SER A 76 -2.56 4.03 -7.71
CA SER A 76 -3.23 5.17 -7.09
C SER A 76 -4.72 4.89 -6.84
N GLU A 77 -5.36 4.09 -7.70
CA GLU A 77 -6.76 3.72 -7.56
C GLU A 77 -7.00 2.89 -6.30
N LEU A 78 -6.05 2.01 -5.95
CA LEU A 78 -6.09 1.24 -4.72
C LEU A 78 -6.16 2.15 -3.48
N VAL A 79 -5.25 3.13 -3.39
CA VAL A 79 -5.20 4.09 -2.27
C VAL A 79 -6.47 4.95 -2.24
N TYR A 80 -6.94 5.38 -3.41
CA TYR A 80 -8.20 6.11 -3.56
C TYR A 80 -9.40 5.30 -3.05
N ASN A 81 -9.52 4.04 -3.47
CA ASN A 81 -10.63 3.16 -3.08
C ASN A 81 -10.65 2.86 -1.57
N ILE A 82 -9.47 2.77 -0.93
CA ILE A 82 -9.36 2.57 0.53
C ILE A 82 -9.93 3.76 1.31
N SER A 83 -9.81 4.98 0.78
CA SER A 83 -10.23 6.19 1.49
C SER A 83 -11.75 6.34 1.66
N GLY A 84 -12.54 5.69 0.81
CA GLY A 84 -13.99 5.92 0.71
C GLY A 84 -14.39 7.34 0.29
N SER A 85 -13.44 8.19 -0.12
CA SER A 85 -13.67 9.58 -0.52
C SER A 85 -13.91 9.71 -2.02
N LYS A 86 -14.54 10.81 -2.43
CA LYS A 86 -14.67 11.21 -3.84
C LYS A 86 -13.53 12.13 -4.30
N HIS A 87 -12.71 12.65 -3.37
CA HIS A 87 -11.65 13.62 -3.67
C HIS A 87 -10.28 12.94 -3.75
N ILE A 88 -9.72 12.85 -4.96
CA ILE A 88 -8.45 12.15 -5.23
C ILE A 88 -7.32 12.65 -4.33
N THR A 89 -7.06 13.96 -4.33
CA THR A 89 -5.96 14.56 -3.55
C THR A 89 -6.05 14.25 -2.07
N GLU A 90 -7.25 14.38 -1.49
CA GLU A 90 -7.44 14.11 -0.07
C GLU A 90 -7.32 12.62 0.26
N SER A 91 -7.75 11.75 -0.66
CA SER A 91 -7.61 10.30 -0.51
C SER A 91 -6.15 9.88 -0.42
N LEU A 92 -5.32 10.39 -1.33
CA LEU A 92 -3.89 10.10 -1.36
C LEU A 92 -3.16 10.67 -0.14
N LYS A 93 -3.53 11.86 0.33
CA LYS A 93 -2.95 12.46 1.54
C LYS A 93 -3.31 11.71 2.82
N ARG A 94 -4.57 11.26 2.96
CA ARG A 94 -5.04 10.59 4.17
C ARG A 94 -4.60 9.14 4.24
N CYS A 95 -4.77 8.38 3.15
CA CYS A 95 -4.56 6.94 3.15
C CYS A 95 -3.18 6.54 2.61
N GLY A 96 -2.51 7.42 1.87
CA GLY A 96 -1.11 7.25 1.48
C GLY A 96 -0.14 7.46 2.66
N ILE A 97 1.15 7.45 2.36
CA ILE A 97 2.19 7.74 3.36
C ILE A 97 2.33 9.26 3.58
N SER A 98 2.73 9.62 4.80
CA SER A 98 3.20 10.95 5.19
C SER A 98 4.70 10.93 5.46
N ASP A 99 5.30 12.11 5.63
CA ASP A 99 6.70 12.28 6.05
C ASP A 99 7.03 11.66 7.41
N SER A 100 6.01 11.39 8.23
CA SER A 100 6.08 10.90 9.61
C SER A 100 5.57 9.45 9.78
N CYS A 101 5.32 8.73 8.68
CA CYS A 101 4.83 7.36 8.72
C CYS A 101 5.89 6.37 9.24
N THR A 102 5.62 5.73 10.38
CA THR A 102 6.46 4.67 10.93
C THR A 102 6.03 3.27 10.50
N TYR A 103 4.80 3.11 10.00
CA TYR A 103 4.30 1.87 9.41
C TYR A 103 3.84 2.11 7.99
N VAL A 104 4.46 1.40 7.05
CA VAL A 104 4.17 1.53 5.63
C VAL A 104 3.71 0.17 5.11
N LEU A 105 2.54 0.16 4.48
CA LEU A 105 2.08 -0.97 3.70
C LEU A 105 2.34 -0.70 2.23
N ALA A 106 3.17 -1.54 1.63
CA ALA A 106 3.40 -1.54 0.19
C ALA A 106 2.52 -2.60 -0.47
N ALA A 107 1.87 -2.24 -1.57
CA ALA A 107 1.04 -3.13 -2.36
C ALA A 107 1.40 -3.03 -3.84
N ARG A 108 1.56 -4.18 -4.49
CA ARG A 108 1.90 -4.29 -5.92
C ARG A 108 0.97 -5.28 -6.59
N PHE A 109 0.36 -4.85 -7.69
CA PHE A 109 -0.47 -5.72 -8.52
C PHE A 109 0.40 -6.57 -9.44
N ASN A 110 0.04 -7.85 -9.60
CA ASN A 110 0.65 -8.78 -10.54
C ASN A 110 2.20 -8.78 -10.52
N ALA A 111 2.78 -8.75 -9.32
CA ALA A 111 4.23 -8.73 -9.14
C ALA A 111 4.87 -10.00 -9.73
N SER A 112 5.87 -9.83 -10.58
CA SER A 112 6.72 -10.94 -11.04
C SER A 112 7.65 -11.40 -9.90
N PRO A 113 8.17 -12.64 -9.93
CA PRO A 113 9.16 -13.11 -8.96
C PRO A 113 10.41 -12.23 -8.86
N GLU A 114 10.73 -11.47 -9.92
CA GLU A 114 11.87 -10.55 -9.97
C GLU A 114 11.55 -9.21 -9.29
N ASP A 115 10.28 -8.75 -9.40
CA ASP A 115 9.77 -7.59 -8.66
C ASP A 115 9.73 -7.83 -7.14
N VAL A 116 9.81 -9.10 -6.70
CA VAL A 116 9.86 -9.50 -5.28
C VAL A 116 11.16 -9.03 -4.61
N SER A 117 12.20 -8.71 -5.38
CA SER A 117 13.36 -7.94 -4.91
C SER A 117 12.99 -6.47 -4.76
N PHE A 118 12.07 -6.20 -3.84
CA PHE A 118 11.50 -4.90 -3.54
C PHE A 118 12.58 -3.82 -3.51
N SER A 119 12.26 -2.73 -4.23
CA SER A 119 13.09 -1.56 -4.53
C SER A 119 14.21 -1.32 -3.54
N SER A 120 15.40 -1.03 -4.04
CA SER A 120 16.59 -0.62 -3.27
C SER A 120 16.28 0.33 -2.10
N PHE A 121 15.25 1.16 -2.26
CA PHE A 121 14.69 2.05 -1.26
C PHE A 121 14.12 1.36 0.00
N LEU A 122 13.44 0.23 -0.14
CA LEU A 122 12.84 -0.55 0.96
C LEU A 122 13.84 -1.45 1.68
N ARG A 123 15.08 -1.58 1.18
CA ARG A 123 16.18 -2.24 1.92
C ARG A 123 16.74 -1.39 3.05
N LYS A 124 16.53 -0.06 3.02
CA LYS A 124 16.94 0.84 4.10
C LYS A 124 16.05 0.75 5.33
N THR A 125 14.88 0.12 5.22
CA THR A 125 13.93 -0.03 6.32
C THR A 125 13.99 -1.45 6.86
N ASN A 126 13.87 -1.60 8.19
CA ASN A 126 13.75 -2.91 8.81
C ASN A 126 12.40 -3.51 8.39
N ALA A 127 12.42 -4.39 7.39
CA ALA A 127 11.25 -5.12 6.95
C ALA A 127 10.82 -6.11 8.04
N VAL A 128 9.89 -5.71 8.92
CA VAL A 128 9.24 -6.62 9.85
C VAL A 128 8.18 -7.40 9.09
N ILE A 129 8.52 -8.62 8.66
CA ILE A 129 7.56 -9.58 8.11
C ILE A 129 6.72 -10.16 9.27
N ALA A 130 5.95 -9.32 9.97
CA ALA A 130 4.98 -9.77 10.96
C ALA A 130 3.62 -9.89 10.26
N PHE A 131 3.36 -11.02 9.60
CA PHE A 131 2.07 -11.25 8.94
C PHE A 131 1.00 -11.66 9.95
N LYS A 132 0.56 -10.68 10.72
CA LYS A 132 -0.71 -10.66 11.45
C LYS A 132 -1.09 -9.19 11.63
N ILE A 133 -1.52 -8.52 10.53
CA ILE A 133 -1.97 -7.11 10.53
C ILE A 133 -2.90 -6.85 11.71
N HIS A 134 -3.84 -7.77 11.95
CA HIS A 134 -4.74 -7.76 13.10
C HIS A 134 -4.05 -7.77 14.49
N ARG A 135 -2.99 -8.57 14.68
CA ARG A 135 -2.25 -8.64 15.96
C ARG A 135 -1.28 -7.47 16.12
N PHE A 136 -0.67 -7.02 15.03
CA PHE A 136 0.25 -5.88 15.04
C PHE A 136 -0.47 -4.59 15.44
N LEU A 137 -1.66 -4.34 14.89
CA LEU A 137 -2.47 -3.18 15.24
C LEU A 137 -3.16 -3.33 16.60
N SER A 138 -3.66 -4.52 16.95
CA SER A 138 -4.23 -4.75 18.30
C SER A 138 -3.23 -4.54 19.42
N THR A 139 -1.94 -4.85 19.21
CA THR A 139 -0.92 -4.65 20.25
C THR A 139 -0.55 -3.17 20.43
N LYS A 140 -0.63 -2.34 19.37
CA LYS A 140 -0.27 -0.92 19.44
C LYS A 140 -1.44 0.00 19.78
N ILE A 141 -2.67 -0.27 19.31
CA ILE A 141 -3.87 0.49 19.73
C ILE A 141 -4.06 0.39 21.25
N MET A 142 -3.72 -0.75 21.85
CA MET A 142 -3.82 -0.98 23.29
C MET A 142 -2.65 -0.42 24.12
N THR A 143 -1.59 0.14 23.48
CA THR A 143 -0.47 0.79 24.19
C THR A 143 -0.63 2.32 24.24
N VAL A 144 -1.61 2.89 23.53
CA VAL A 144 -1.90 4.33 23.46
C VAL A 144 -3.24 4.68 24.16
N MET A 145 -3.85 3.71 24.86
CA MET A 145 -4.94 3.91 25.82
C MET A 145 -4.47 3.49 27.21
#